data_AF-A0A836PT36-F1
#
_entry.id   AF-A0A836PT36-F1
#
_cell.length_a   1.000
_cell.length_b   1.000
_cell.length_c   1.000
_cell.angle_alpha   90.00
_cell.angle_beta   90.00
_cell.angle_gamma   90.00
#
_symmetry.space_group_name_H-M   'P 1'
#
loop_
_entity.id
_entity.type
_entity.pdbx_description
1 polymer ?
#
loop_
_entity_poly.entity_id
_entity_poly.type
_entity_poly.pdbx_seq_one_letter_code
_entity_poly.pdbx_strand_id
1 'polypeptide(L)'
;MVRPVETDSSIVVGISGGVDSAVAALRLQASGCVPLGLFMKNWEEDDTDSHCAAEEDLSEAQAVCDFLDITLHTVNFSSEYWDKVFKYFLAEYKVGRTPNPDVLCNSEIKFRSFLDHAMGLGADHIATGHYARVTEDNGIFQLRRSVDDGKDQTYFLHQLNQHQLSHALFPLGDMNKTQVRDLARSCGLPNHDRKDSTGICFIGEHRFREFLARFLPEKDGEIQTPEGEVIGQHKGVIYYTLGQREGLGIGGRAGRQGEPWYVVDKQIADNVLVVVQGHEHPLLFSNHATTTSMHWIGPSPDDFPLRCHAQARHRQPPQPCTVELADNGIHVTYETPQRALTPGQSLVLYQADVCLGGAPIASTGAITPLSLTLSQRERGSPRSQNVTKHSQIGDN
;
A
#
# COMPACT_ATOMS: atom_id res chain seq x y z
N MET A 1 -18.83 2.05 17.10
CA MET A 1 -18.39 1.63 18.46
C MET A 1 -17.32 0.57 18.30
N VAL A 2 -16.32 0.57 19.19
CA VAL A 2 -15.32 -0.50 19.29
C VAL A 2 -15.98 -1.72 19.95
N ARG A 3 -15.51 -2.93 19.61
CA ARG A 3 -15.99 -4.18 20.22
C ARG A 3 -15.77 -4.15 21.74
N PRO A 4 -16.79 -4.44 22.56
CA PRO A 4 -16.62 -4.55 24.00
C PRO A 4 -15.74 -5.76 24.34
N VAL A 5 -15.00 -5.67 25.43
CA VAL A 5 -14.12 -6.73 25.93
C VAL A 5 -14.52 -7.03 27.36
N GLU A 6 -14.55 -8.31 27.73
CA GLU A 6 -14.83 -8.73 29.10
C GLU A 6 -13.61 -8.43 29.99
N THR A 7 -13.84 -8.06 31.25
CA THR A 7 -12.75 -7.64 32.16
C THR A 7 -11.75 -8.77 32.44
N ASP A 8 -12.21 -10.02 32.34
CA ASP A 8 -11.43 -11.21 32.67
C ASP A 8 -10.68 -11.77 31.43
N SER A 9 -10.85 -11.15 30.25
CA SER A 9 -10.17 -11.58 29.03
C SER A 9 -8.66 -11.36 29.11
N SER A 10 -7.90 -12.37 28.70
CA SER A 10 -6.44 -12.29 28.56
C SER A 10 -6.09 -11.63 27.22
N ILE A 11 -5.41 -10.48 27.26
CA ILE A 11 -5.16 -9.65 26.08
C ILE A 11 -3.67 -9.38 25.95
N VAL A 12 -3.11 -9.61 24.75
CA VAL A 12 -1.74 -9.18 24.41
C VAL A 12 -1.81 -8.00 23.45
N VAL A 13 -1.17 -6.89 23.79
CA VAL A 13 -1.14 -5.67 22.97
C VAL A 13 0.22 -5.57 22.29
N GLY A 14 0.22 -5.43 20.97
CA GLY A 14 1.45 -5.11 20.23
C GLY A 14 1.90 -3.67 20.53
N ILE A 15 3.01 -3.51 21.22
CA ILE A 15 3.61 -2.21 21.58
C ILE A 15 4.83 -1.96 20.68
N SER A 16 4.73 -0.97 19.78
CA SER A 16 5.82 -0.65 18.83
C SER A 16 6.69 0.52 19.28
N GLY A 17 6.50 1.03 20.50
CA GLY A 17 7.08 2.30 20.96
C GLY A 17 6.36 3.55 20.44
N GLY A 18 5.36 3.40 19.56
CA GLY A 18 4.56 4.49 19.02
C GLY A 18 3.41 4.92 19.95
N VAL A 19 2.92 6.15 19.75
CA VAL A 19 1.80 6.71 20.54
C VAL A 19 0.51 5.91 20.38
N ASP A 20 0.23 5.41 19.18
CA ASP A 20 -1.02 4.71 18.89
C ASP A 20 -1.12 3.40 19.70
N SER A 21 -0.06 2.59 19.71
CA SER A 21 -0.05 1.37 20.54
C SER A 21 -0.11 1.66 22.03
N ALA A 22 0.52 2.74 22.50
CA ALA A 22 0.51 3.13 23.91
C ALA A 22 -0.90 3.53 24.37
N VAL A 23 -1.60 4.34 23.56
CA VAL A 23 -2.99 4.74 23.85
C VAL A 23 -3.94 3.55 23.72
N ALA A 24 -3.68 2.61 22.80
CA ALA A 24 -4.47 1.39 22.70
C ALA A 24 -4.39 0.55 23.99
N ALA A 25 -3.18 0.36 24.54
CA ALA A 25 -2.98 -0.31 25.82
C ALA A 25 -3.66 0.44 26.99
N LEU A 26 -3.47 1.76 27.06
CA LEU A 26 -4.10 2.62 28.06
C LEU A 26 -5.63 2.50 28.06
N ARG A 27 -6.27 2.44 26.88
CA ARG A 27 -7.73 2.28 26.78
C ARG A 27 -8.23 0.93 27.26
N LEU A 28 -7.47 -0.13 26.98
CA LEU A 28 -7.80 -1.47 27.47
C LEU A 28 -7.69 -1.52 29.00
N GLN A 29 -6.63 -0.92 29.55
CA GLN A 29 -6.48 -0.78 31.01
C GLN A 29 -7.64 0.02 31.64
N ALA A 30 -8.02 1.14 31.03
CA ALA A 30 -9.15 1.94 31.49
C ALA A 30 -10.51 1.21 31.40
N SER A 31 -10.60 0.15 30.61
CA SER A 31 -11.78 -0.71 30.50
C SER A 31 -11.82 -1.82 31.57
N GLY A 32 -10.82 -1.87 32.45
CA GLY A 32 -10.72 -2.85 33.54
C GLY A 32 -9.90 -4.11 33.21
N CYS A 33 -9.30 -4.19 32.01
CA CYS A 33 -8.43 -5.30 31.63
C CYS A 33 -6.98 -5.02 32.08
N VAL A 34 -6.16 -6.06 32.27
CA VAL A 34 -4.71 -5.91 32.51
C VAL A 34 -3.96 -6.56 31.34
N PRO A 35 -3.67 -5.81 30.26
CA PRO A 35 -3.06 -6.39 29.08
C PRO A 35 -1.57 -6.70 29.31
N LEU A 36 -1.07 -7.68 28.56
CA LEU A 36 0.35 -7.94 28.39
C LEU A 36 0.89 -7.13 27.21
N GLY A 37 2.00 -6.42 27.38
CA GLY A 37 2.70 -5.78 26.28
C GLY A 37 3.57 -6.77 25.50
N LEU A 38 3.60 -6.67 24.18
CA LEU A 38 4.52 -7.44 23.34
C LEU A 38 5.17 -6.56 22.27
N PHE A 39 6.50 -6.50 22.30
CA PHE A 39 7.34 -5.86 21.30
C PHE A 39 7.81 -6.89 20.26
N MET A 40 7.67 -6.54 18.97
CA MET A 40 8.05 -7.42 17.86
C MET A 40 9.26 -6.84 17.13
N LYS A 41 10.37 -7.58 17.14
CA LYS A 41 11.51 -7.31 16.26
C LYS A 41 11.36 -8.14 14.99
N ASN A 42 11.11 -7.49 13.83
CA ASN A 42 10.86 -8.21 12.57
C ASN A 42 11.93 -7.95 11.49
N TRP A 43 13.03 -7.29 11.84
CA TRP A 43 14.10 -6.99 10.90
C TRP A 43 15.44 -6.90 11.62
N GLU A 44 16.48 -7.48 11.02
CA GLU A 44 17.84 -7.53 11.58
C GLU A 44 18.94 -7.23 10.56
N GLU A 45 18.61 -7.03 9.27
CA GLU A 45 19.61 -6.87 8.19
C GLU A 45 20.41 -5.55 8.27
N ASP A 46 19.97 -4.62 9.11
CA ASP A 46 20.63 -3.35 9.39
C ASP A 46 21.34 -3.34 10.75
N ASP A 47 21.23 -4.44 11.50
CA ASP A 47 21.91 -4.56 12.78
C ASP A 47 23.41 -4.75 12.57
N THR A 48 24.18 -4.12 13.44
CA THR A 48 25.64 -4.26 13.52
C THR A 48 26.01 -4.66 14.93
N ASP A 49 27.24 -5.17 15.13
CA ASP A 49 27.74 -5.56 16.46
C ASP A 49 27.64 -4.44 17.51
N SER A 50 27.54 -3.17 17.09
CA SER A 50 27.47 -1.99 17.96
C SER A 50 26.14 -1.23 17.90
N HIS A 51 25.20 -1.59 17.02
CA HIS A 51 23.94 -0.85 16.85
C HIS A 51 22.80 -1.77 16.40
N CYS A 52 21.73 -1.80 17.17
CA CYS A 52 20.46 -2.43 16.83
C CYS A 52 19.47 -1.33 16.44
N ALA A 53 18.90 -1.41 15.23
CA ALA A 53 18.00 -0.37 14.72
C ALA A 53 16.69 -0.28 15.53
N ALA A 54 16.30 -1.37 16.20
CA ALA A 54 15.08 -1.45 17.01
C ALA A 54 15.27 -1.06 18.48
N GLU A 55 16.49 -0.71 18.92
CA GLU A 55 16.78 -0.45 20.34
C GLU A 55 16.01 0.75 20.89
N GLU A 56 15.93 1.84 20.11
CA GLU A 56 15.16 3.03 20.50
C GLU A 56 13.66 2.73 20.60
N ASP A 57 13.12 1.96 19.65
CA ASP A 57 11.72 1.53 19.67
C ASP A 57 11.40 0.64 20.87
N LEU A 58 12.31 -0.27 21.22
CA LEU A 58 12.18 -1.15 22.37
C LEU A 58 12.25 -0.38 23.69
N SER A 59 13.18 0.58 23.81
CA SER A 59 13.30 1.43 25.00
C SER A 59 12.02 2.26 25.22
N GLU A 60 11.46 2.82 24.16
CA GLU A 60 10.18 3.55 24.21
C GLU A 60 9.00 2.63 24.56
N ALA A 61 8.98 1.41 24.02
CA ALA A 61 7.97 0.42 24.37
C ALA A 61 8.04 0.04 25.86
N GLN A 62 9.26 -0.14 26.40
CA GLN A 62 9.48 -0.44 27.82
C GLN A 62 9.02 0.72 28.70
N ALA A 63 9.39 1.96 28.37
CA ALA A 63 8.97 3.15 29.12
C ALA A 63 7.44 3.29 29.19
N VAL A 64 6.74 2.99 28.10
CA VAL A 64 5.26 2.96 28.07
C VAL A 64 4.71 1.85 28.97
N CYS A 65 5.27 0.64 28.91
CA CYS A 65 4.81 -0.48 29.71
C CYS A 65 5.04 -0.25 31.21
N ASP A 66 6.19 0.29 31.58
CA ASP A 66 6.51 0.69 32.97
C ASP A 66 5.54 1.76 33.47
N PHE A 67 5.23 2.75 32.63
CA PHE A 67 4.26 3.79 32.97
C PHE A 67 2.85 3.23 33.22
N LEU A 68 2.45 2.24 32.42
CA LEU A 68 1.14 1.59 32.53
C LEU A 68 1.12 0.45 33.57
N ASP A 69 2.25 0.13 34.21
CA ASP A 69 2.39 -1.01 35.11
C ASP A 69 1.96 -2.35 34.46
N ILE A 70 2.42 -2.59 33.23
CA ILE A 70 2.20 -3.83 32.49
C ILE A 70 3.52 -4.49 32.09
N THR A 71 3.55 -5.82 32.06
CA THR A 71 4.75 -6.56 31.63
C THR A 71 4.96 -6.45 30.12
N LEU A 72 6.18 -6.16 29.70
CA LEU A 72 6.59 -6.20 28.29
C LEU A 72 7.33 -7.51 27.98
N HIS A 73 6.84 -8.23 26.97
CA HIS A 73 7.56 -9.33 26.33
C HIS A 73 8.20 -8.85 25.03
N THR A 74 9.31 -9.48 24.65
CA THR A 74 9.95 -9.26 23.36
C THR A 74 10.01 -10.58 22.59
N VAL A 75 9.68 -10.52 21.31
CA VAL A 75 9.77 -11.65 20.39
C VAL A 75 10.40 -11.20 19.08
N ASN A 76 11.16 -12.11 18.47
CA ASN A 76 11.80 -11.89 17.19
C ASN A 76 11.08 -12.69 16.10
N PHE A 77 10.49 -11.99 15.13
CA PHE A 77 9.85 -12.58 13.95
C PHE A 77 10.58 -12.19 12.65
N SER A 78 11.87 -11.87 12.72
CA SER A 78 12.66 -11.47 11.54
C SER A 78 12.73 -12.56 10.49
N SER A 79 12.88 -13.81 10.91
CA SER A 79 12.88 -14.98 10.01
C SER A 79 11.55 -15.12 9.27
N GLU A 80 10.43 -15.05 10.00
CA GLU A 80 9.09 -15.11 9.43
C GLU A 80 8.81 -13.94 8.49
N TYR A 81 9.24 -12.73 8.86
CA TYR A 81 9.10 -11.55 8.02
C TYR A 81 9.89 -11.69 6.73
N TRP A 82 11.15 -12.14 6.81
CA TRP A 82 11.97 -12.39 5.64
C TRP A 82 11.30 -13.38 4.69
N ASP A 83 10.85 -14.51 5.22
CA ASP A 83 10.31 -15.61 4.44
C ASP A 83 8.93 -15.30 3.83
N LYS A 84 8.03 -14.71 4.62
CA LYS A 84 6.62 -14.52 4.22
C LYS A 84 6.34 -13.17 3.58
N VAL A 85 7.10 -12.14 3.92
CA VAL A 85 6.87 -10.77 3.44
C VAL A 85 7.95 -10.36 2.45
N PHE A 86 9.22 -10.41 2.86
CA PHE A 86 10.30 -9.79 2.10
C PHE A 86 10.63 -10.54 0.81
N LYS A 87 10.68 -11.88 0.85
CA LYS A 87 10.89 -12.69 -0.37
C LYS A 87 9.82 -12.44 -1.44
N TYR A 88 8.55 -12.38 -1.05
CA TYR A 88 7.45 -12.06 -1.96
C TYR A 88 7.62 -10.65 -2.54
N PHE A 89 7.92 -9.69 -1.66
CA PHE A 89 8.15 -8.30 -2.05
C PHE A 89 9.25 -8.19 -3.13
N LEU A 90 10.40 -8.86 -2.94
CA LEU A 90 11.46 -8.90 -3.94
C LEU A 90 11.03 -9.60 -5.24
N ALA A 91 10.25 -10.68 -5.16
CA ALA A 91 9.76 -11.39 -6.34
C ALA A 91 8.84 -10.53 -7.21
N GLU A 92 7.92 -9.77 -6.60
CA GLU A 92 7.03 -8.85 -7.32
C GLU A 92 7.80 -7.70 -7.98
N TYR A 93 8.81 -7.14 -7.31
CA TYR A 93 9.69 -6.12 -7.92
C TYR A 93 10.45 -6.67 -9.14
N LYS A 94 10.94 -7.93 -9.09
CA LYS A 94 11.65 -8.55 -10.23
C LYS A 94 10.79 -8.66 -11.48
N VAL A 95 9.48 -8.84 -11.33
CA VAL A 95 8.53 -8.88 -12.46
C VAL A 95 7.93 -7.50 -12.78
N GLY A 96 8.48 -6.43 -12.21
CA GLY A 96 8.08 -5.07 -12.51
C GLY A 96 6.76 -4.64 -11.87
N ARG A 97 6.28 -5.33 -10.83
CA ARG A 97 5.10 -4.92 -10.07
C ARG A 97 5.52 -4.09 -8.85
N THR A 98 4.58 -3.35 -8.28
CA THR A 98 4.81 -2.54 -7.07
C THR A 98 4.00 -3.13 -5.92
N PRO A 99 4.54 -4.10 -5.16
CA PRO A 99 3.85 -4.73 -4.03
C PRO A 99 3.67 -3.77 -2.85
N ASN A 100 2.75 -4.11 -1.95
CA ASN A 100 2.58 -3.43 -0.66
C ASN A 100 2.99 -4.37 0.49
N PRO A 101 4.19 -4.21 1.08
CA PRO A 101 4.67 -5.12 2.13
C PRO A 101 3.90 -4.97 3.45
N ASP A 102 3.27 -3.82 3.72
CA ASP A 102 2.54 -3.58 4.97
C ASP A 102 1.26 -4.42 5.06
N VAL A 103 0.62 -4.70 3.91
CA VAL A 103 -0.53 -5.62 3.83
C VAL A 103 -0.12 -7.02 4.32
N LEU A 104 1.00 -7.53 3.80
CA LEU A 104 1.52 -8.85 4.18
C LEU A 104 2.07 -8.88 5.59
N CYS A 105 2.73 -7.81 6.04
CA CYS A 105 3.16 -7.69 7.44
C CYS A 105 1.97 -7.84 8.40
N ASN A 106 0.82 -7.25 8.07
CA ASN A 106 -0.38 -7.44 8.87
C ASN A 106 -0.89 -8.88 8.79
N SER A 107 -1.14 -9.44 7.60
CA SER A 107 -1.73 -10.78 7.48
C SER A 107 -0.83 -11.92 7.96
N GLU A 108 0.48 -11.81 7.78
CA GLU A 108 1.45 -12.90 8.04
C GLU A 108 2.25 -12.74 9.33
N ILE A 109 2.43 -11.52 9.83
CA ILE A 109 3.21 -11.26 11.05
C ILE A 109 2.28 -10.81 12.18
N LYS A 110 1.64 -9.65 12.06
CA LYS A 110 0.86 -9.09 13.19
C LYS A 110 -0.41 -9.87 13.52
N PHE A 111 -1.05 -10.49 12.53
CA PHE A 111 -2.29 -11.26 12.77
C PHE A 111 -2.09 -12.76 12.51
N ARG A 112 -0.87 -13.22 12.31
CA ARG A 112 -0.54 -14.64 12.23
C ARG A 112 0.54 -14.99 13.23
N SER A 113 1.82 -14.66 13.00
CA SER A 113 2.88 -15.02 13.95
C SER A 113 2.68 -14.43 15.36
N PHE A 114 2.29 -13.15 15.46
CA PHE A 114 1.97 -12.53 16.74
C PHE A 114 0.70 -13.14 17.37
N LEU A 115 -0.34 -13.38 16.58
CA LEU A 115 -1.56 -14.03 17.06
C LEU A 115 -1.25 -15.42 17.63
N ASP A 116 -0.56 -16.26 16.86
CA ASP A 116 -0.19 -17.63 17.26
C ASP A 116 0.66 -17.62 18.54
N HIS A 117 1.61 -16.68 18.65
CA HIS A 117 2.42 -16.50 19.85
C HIS A 117 1.58 -16.09 21.06
N ALA A 118 0.69 -15.10 20.90
CA ALA A 118 -0.19 -14.62 21.97
C ALA A 118 -1.15 -15.72 22.45
N MET A 119 -1.75 -16.48 21.52
CA MET A 119 -2.60 -17.63 21.86
C MET A 119 -1.79 -18.70 22.62
N GLY A 120 -0.53 -18.91 22.25
CA GLY A 120 0.40 -19.81 22.97
C GLY A 120 0.72 -19.35 24.41
N LEU A 121 0.62 -18.04 24.69
CA LEU A 121 0.72 -17.48 26.04
C LEU A 121 -0.61 -17.56 26.82
N GLY A 122 -1.68 -18.10 26.22
CA GLY A 122 -3.00 -18.18 26.83
C GLY A 122 -3.82 -16.90 26.70
N ALA A 123 -3.55 -16.07 25.68
CA ALA A 123 -4.38 -14.93 25.38
C ALA A 123 -5.70 -15.34 24.70
N ASP A 124 -6.78 -14.62 24.99
CA ASP A 124 -8.05 -14.71 24.26
C ASP A 124 -8.05 -13.79 23.05
N HIS A 125 -7.35 -12.65 23.16
CA HIS A 125 -7.32 -11.60 22.15
C HIS A 125 -5.94 -10.99 21.96
N ILE A 126 -5.72 -10.47 20.76
CA ILE A 126 -4.63 -9.53 20.48
C ILE A 126 -5.19 -8.14 20.20
N ALA A 127 -4.45 -7.12 20.61
CA ALA A 127 -4.79 -5.74 20.32
C ALA A 127 -3.64 -5.02 19.60
N THR A 128 -4.00 -4.08 18.75
CA THR A 128 -3.04 -3.25 18.03
C THR A 128 -3.50 -1.80 17.99
N GLY A 129 -2.56 -0.88 17.77
CA GLY A 129 -2.86 0.55 17.55
C GLY A 129 -3.44 0.87 16.17
N HIS A 130 -4.08 -0.08 15.48
CA HIS A 130 -4.66 0.21 14.17
C HIS A 130 -5.99 0.97 14.28
N TYR A 131 -6.19 1.91 13.36
CA TYR A 131 -7.42 2.65 13.16
C TYR A 131 -8.35 1.83 12.25
N ALA A 132 -9.07 0.90 12.86
CA ALA A 132 -10.10 0.08 12.22
C ALA A 132 -11.10 -0.36 13.29
N ARG A 133 -12.24 -0.93 12.88
CA ARG A 133 -13.24 -1.49 13.79
C ARG A 133 -13.53 -2.93 13.41
N VAL A 134 -13.86 -3.77 14.38
CA VAL A 134 -14.45 -5.10 14.14
C VAL A 134 -15.85 -5.12 14.73
N THR A 135 -16.80 -5.62 13.96
CA THR A 135 -18.15 -5.96 14.42
C THR A 135 -18.46 -7.40 14.08
N GLU A 136 -19.39 -8.01 14.78
CA GLU A 136 -19.90 -9.34 14.47
C GLU A 136 -21.37 -9.22 14.07
N ASP A 137 -21.73 -9.90 12.98
CA ASP A 137 -23.10 -9.97 12.48
C ASP A 137 -23.41 -11.43 12.09
N ASN A 138 -24.37 -12.05 12.78
CA ASN A 138 -24.75 -13.46 12.58
C ASN A 138 -23.57 -14.45 12.60
N GLY A 139 -22.60 -14.25 13.51
CA GLY A 139 -21.41 -15.10 13.61
C GLY A 139 -20.31 -14.81 12.59
N ILE A 140 -20.48 -13.77 11.77
CA ILE A 140 -19.48 -13.33 10.78
C ILE A 140 -18.83 -12.03 11.27
N PHE A 141 -17.52 -12.05 11.42
CA PHE A 141 -16.72 -10.89 11.76
C PHE A 141 -16.51 -9.99 10.54
N GLN A 142 -16.83 -8.71 10.70
CA GLN A 142 -16.72 -7.67 9.68
C GLN A 142 -15.61 -6.70 10.07
N LEU A 143 -14.67 -6.48 9.16
CA LEU A 143 -13.71 -5.38 9.25
C LEU A 143 -14.39 -4.10 8.78
N ARG A 144 -14.39 -3.06 9.61
CA ARG A 144 -15.02 -1.78 9.33
C ARG A 144 -14.03 -0.63 9.40
N ARG A 145 -14.26 0.38 8.57
CA ARG A 145 -13.44 1.60 8.50
C ARG A 145 -13.42 2.32 9.83
N SER A 146 -12.31 2.98 10.16
CA SER A 146 -12.22 3.88 11.31
C SER A 146 -13.24 5.04 11.21
N VAL A 147 -13.57 5.67 12.34
CA VAL A 147 -14.25 6.97 12.32
C VAL A 147 -13.37 8.10 11.79
N ASP A 148 -12.04 7.91 11.83
CA ASP A 148 -11.06 8.81 11.23
C ASP A 148 -10.74 8.38 9.80
N ASP A 149 -11.42 8.96 8.82
CA ASP A 149 -11.19 8.67 7.39
C ASP A 149 -9.72 8.92 6.97
N GLY A 150 -9.05 9.90 7.58
CA GLY A 150 -7.68 10.27 7.25
C GLY A 150 -6.62 9.32 7.80
N LYS A 151 -6.99 8.49 8.79
CA LYS A 151 -6.14 7.48 9.40
C LYS A 151 -6.66 6.05 9.25
N ASP A 152 -7.81 5.84 8.60
CA ASP A 152 -8.38 4.52 8.37
C ASP A 152 -7.36 3.54 7.77
N GLN A 153 -7.16 2.42 8.45
CA GLN A 153 -6.14 1.42 8.11
C GLN A 153 -6.74 0.11 7.60
N THR A 154 -8.05 0.04 7.36
CA THR A 154 -8.68 -1.15 6.78
C THR A 154 -8.07 -1.58 5.44
N TYR A 155 -7.58 -0.63 4.65
CA TYR A 155 -6.85 -0.93 3.41
C TYR A 155 -5.65 -1.86 3.63
N PHE A 156 -4.93 -1.73 4.75
CA PHE A 156 -3.80 -2.62 5.06
C PHE A 156 -4.21 -3.91 5.79
N LEU A 157 -5.46 -3.99 6.24
CA LEU A 157 -6.01 -5.12 6.99
C LEU A 157 -6.96 -5.97 6.13
N HIS A 158 -7.11 -5.68 4.84
CA HIS A 158 -8.09 -6.34 3.97
C HIS A 158 -7.85 -7.83 3.77
N GLN A 159 -6.65 -8.35 4.09
CA GLN A 159 -6.30 -9.77 4.01
C GLN A 159 -6.56 -10.55 5.32
N LEU A 160 -7.15 -9.92 6.34
CA LEU A 160 -7.49 -10.65 7.56
C LEU A 160 -8.65 -11.61 7.31
N ASN A 161 -8.55 -12.81 7.87
CA ASN A 161 -9.62 -13.81 7.82
C ASN A 161 -10.51 -13.79 9.08
N GLN A 162 -11.56 -14.60 9.07
CA GLN A 162 -12.52 -14.68 10.18
C GLN A 162 -11.88 -15.03 11.53
N HIS A 163 -10.95 -15.98 11.57
CA HIS A 163 -10.25 -16.37 12.80
C HIS A 163 -9.37 -15.21 13.31
N GLN A 164 -8.65 -14.54 12.42
CA GLN A 164 -7.82 -13.40 12.81
C GLN A 164 -8.68 -12.26 13.37
N LEU A 165 -9.81 -11.95 12.72
CA LEU A 165 -10.72 -10.91 13.18
C LEU A 165 -11.46 -11.28 14.48
N SER A 166 -11.75 -12.57 14.71
CA SER A 166 -12.42 -13.01 15.94
C SER A 166 -11.56 -12.77 17.19
N HIS A 167 -10.23 -12.76 17.03
CA HIS A 167 -9.28 -12.50 18.11
C HIS A 167 -8.74 -11.06 18.11
N ALA A 168 -9.00 -10.26 17.09
CA ALA A 168 -8.45 -8.91 16.96
C ALA A 168 -9.27 -7.84 17.70
N LEU A 169 -8.56 -6.97 18.41
CA LEU A 169 -9.08 -5.75 19.02
C LEU A 169 -8.39 -4.51 18.43
N PHE A 170 -9.20 -3.49 18.13
CA PHE A 170 -8.75 -2.20 17.63
C PHE A 170 -9.25 -1.06 18.53
N PRO A 171 -8.58 -0.81 19.66
CA PRO A 171 -9.04 0.18 20.63
C PRO A 171 -9.07 1.62 20.12
N LEU A 172 -8.52 1.93 18.93
CA LEU A 172 -8.52 3.29 18.37
C LEU A 172 -9.58 3.51 17.29
N GLY A 173 -10.36 2.48 16.93
CA GLY A 173 -11.28 2.53 15.78
C GLY A 173 -12.41 3.57 15.86
N ASP A 174 -12.70 4.09 17.04
CA ASP A 174 -13.69 5.13 17.31
C ASP A 174 -13.07 6.47 17.75
N MET A 175 -11.76 6.68 17.50
CA MET A 175 -11.06 7.92 17.78
C MET A 175 -10.42 8.51 16.54
N ASN A 176 -10.42 9.84 16.48
CA ASN A 176 -9.58 10.60 15.56
C ASN A 176 -8.15 10.74 16.11
N LYS A 177 -7.17 10.87 15.23
CA LYS A 177 -5.75 10.99 15.61
C LYS A 177 -5.49 12.09 16.63
N THR A 178 -6.16 13.22 16.49
CA THR A 178 -6.05 14.34 17.42
C THR A 178 -6.48 13.93 18.83
N GLN A 179 -7.59 13.20 18.96
CA GLN A 179 -8.06 12.71 20.26
C GLN A 179 -7.08 11.71 20.86
N VAL A 180 -6.47 10.85 20.05
CA VAL A 180 -5.42 9.91 20.50
C VAL A 180 -4.22 10.67 21.06
N ARG A 181 -3.77 11.71 20.35
CA ARG A 181 -2.65 12.57 20.79
C ARG A 181 -2.97 13.36 22.06
N ASP A 182 -4.17 13.91 22.14
CA ASP A 182 -4.60 14.68 23.32
C ASP A 182 -4.74 13.78 24.54
N LEU A 183 -5.27 12.56 24.37
CA LEU A 183 -5.35 11.57 25.44
C LEU A 183 -3.95 11.17 25.94
N ALA A 184 -3.02 10.90 25.02
CA ALA A 184 -1.64 10.57 25.36
C ALA A 184 -0.98 11.69 26.20
N ARG A 185 -1.18 12.95 25.80
CA ARG A 185 -0.66 14.11 26.53
C ARG A 185 -1.34 14.29 27.88
N SER A 186 -2.66 14.17 27.94
CA SER A 186 -3.42 14.38 29.20
C SER A 186 -3.12 13.32 30.26
N CYS A 187 -2.82 12.10 29.82
CA CYS A 187 -2.43 11.01 30.71
C CYS A 187 -0.93 11.03 31.03
N GLY A 188 -0.13 11.88 30.40
CA GLY A 188 1.30 11.97 30.65
C GLY A 188 2.11 10.78 30.12
N LEU A 189 1.65 10.14 29.03
CA LEU A 189 2.40 9.03 28.41
C LEU A 189 3.79 9.52 27.99
N PRO A 190 4.88 8.80 28.32
CA PRO A 190 6.25 9.28 28.09
C PRO A 190 6.54 9.57 26.60
N ASN A 191 5.88 8.85 25.70
CA ASN A 191 6.06 8.99 24.25
C ASN A 191 5.07 9.97 23.58
N HIS A 192 4.31 10.78 24.32
CA HIS A 192 3.18 11.57 23.77
C HIS A 192 3.55 12.48 22.57
N ASP A 193 4.78 13.01 22.54
CA ASP A 193 5.29 13.90 21.48
C ASP A 193 6.01 13.17 20.35
N ARG A 194 6.17 11.85 20.44
CA ARG A 194 6.86 11.05 19.44
C ARG A 194 6.16 11.12 18.09
N LYS A 195 6.89 11.35 17.00
CA LYS A 195 6.30 11.42 15.65
C LYS A 195 5.76 10.05 15.19
N ASP A 196 4.77 10.07 14.32
CA ASP A 196 4.30 8.83 13.67
C ASP A 196 5.41 8.29 12.77
N SER A 197 5.63 6.98 12.78
CA SER A 197 6.55 6.33 11.84
C SER A 197 6.06 6.52 10.41
N THR A 198 6.95 6.96 9.52
CA THR A 198 6.66 7.11 8.08
C THR A 198 7.55 6.16 7.29
N GLY A 199 7.00 5.52 6.26
CA GLY A 199 7.71 4.55 5.43
C GLY A 199 7.30 3.11 5.71
N ILE A 200 7.94 2.15 5.04
CA ILE A 200 7.75 0.72 5.29
C ILE A 200 8.34 0.41 6.66
N CYS A 201 7.60 -0.33 7.49
CA CYS A 201 7.82 -0.51 8.93
C CYS A 201 9.27 -0.80 9.39
N PHE A 202 10.15 -1.34 8.53
CA PHE A 202 11.53 -1.72 8.88
C PHE A 202 12.63 -1.03 8.05
N ILE A 203 12.25 -0.30 7.01
CA ILE A 203 13.22 0.41 6.14
C ILE A 203 13.51 1.81 6.71
N GLY A 204 12.72 2.28 7.68
CA GLY A 204 12.85 3.63 8.25
C GLY A 204 12.64 4.74 7.21
N GLU A 205 13.21 5.91 7.46
CA GLU A 205 13.22 7.05 6.52
C GLU A 205 14.27 6.90 5.40
N HIS A 206 14.97 5.76 5.30
CA HIS A 206 16.02 5.55 4.31
C HIS A 206 15.52 5.70 2.88
N ARG A 207 16.45 6.06 1.99
CA ARG A 207 16.20 6.13 0.55
C ARG A 207 15.87 4.73 0.03
N PHE A 208 14.57 4.46 -0.10
CA PHE A 208 14.00 3.18 -0.54
C PHE A 208 14.72 2.51 -1.71
N ARG A 209 15.19 3.30 -2.68
CA ARG A 209 15.98 2.80 -3.81
C ARG A 209 17.35 2.23 -3.40
N GLU A 210 18.08 2.92 -2.52
CA GLU A 210 19.39 2.45 -2.02
C GLU A 210 19.23 1.13 -1.25
N PHE A 211 18.15 1.02 -0.47
CA PHE A 211 17.77 -0.22 0.20
C PHE A 211 17.51 -1.35 -0.81
N LEU A 212 16.65 -1.13 -1.81
CA LEU A 212 16.34 -2.15 -2.81
C LEU A 212 17.57 -2.57 -3.64
N ALA A 213 18.50 -1.66 -3.90
CA ALA A 213 19.73 -1.93 -4.65
C ALA A 213 20.67 -2.94 -3.96
N ARG A 214 20.51 -3.18 -2.65
CA ARG A 214 21.23 -4.26 -1.93
C ARG A 214 20.77 -5.66 -2.35
N PHE A 215 19.53 -5.79 -2.80
CA PHE A 215 18.89 -7.09 -3.07
C PHE A 215 18.56 -7.32 -4.55
N LEU A 216 18.38 -6.24 -5.32
CA LEU A 216 18.05 -6.28 -6.74
C LEU A 216 19.10 -5.50 -7.53
N PRO A 217 19.64 -6.07 -8.62
CA PRO A 217 20.70 -5.42 -9.38
C PRO A 217 20.18 -4.17 -10.10
N GLU A 218 20.96 -3.10 -10.06
CA GLU A 218 20.74 -1.95 -10.93
C GLU A 218 21.10 -2.32 -12.38
N LYS A 219 20.22 -1.97 -13.32
CA LYS A 219 20.42 -2.16 -14.76
C LYS A 219 20.01 -0.90 -15.50
N ASP A 220 21.01 -0.22 -16.05
CA ASP A 220 20.79 0.99 -16.83
C ASP A 220 19.86 0.72 -18.03
N GLY A 221 18.92 1.64 -18.25
CA GLY A 221 17.91 1.53 -19.30
C GLY A 221 17.36 2.89 -19.69
N GLU A 222 16.66 2.93 -20.82
CA GLU A 222 16.23 4.18 -21.43
C GLU A 222 14.91 4.68 -20.84
N ILE A 223 14.78 6.00 -20.72
CA ILE A 223 13.50 6.65 -20.49
C ILE A 223 13.01 7.17 -21.83
N GLN A 224 11.81 6.74 -22.26
CA GLN A 224 11.24 7.08 -23.56
C GLN A 224 9.87 7.76 -23.43
N THR A 225 9.48 8.56 -24.44
CA THR A 225 8.07 8.95 -24.62
C THR A 225 7.27 7.81 -25.27
N PRO A 226 5.93 7.86 -25.29
CA PRO A 226 5.10 6.88 -26.02
C PRO A 226 5.44 6.76 -27.51
N GLU A 227 6.03 7.79 -28.10
CA GLU A 227 6.47 7.82 -29.50
C GLU A 227 7.86 7.19 -29.71
N GLY A 228 8.52 6.71 -28.65
CA GLY A 228 9.85 6.10 -28.70
C GLY A 228 11.01 7.12 -28.70
N GLU A 229 10.75 8.40 -28.41
CA GLU A 229 11.85 9.38 -28.26
C GLU A 229 12.59 9.11 -26.95
N VAL A 230 13.90 8.87 -27.02
CA VAL A 230 14.74 8.74 -25.81
C VAL A 230 14.92 10.10 -25.15
N ILE A 231 14.44 10.22 -23.91
CA ILE A 231 14.47 11.48 -23.16
C ILE A 231 15.32 11.47 -21.89
N GLY A 232 15.86 10.31 -21.53
CA GLY A 232 16.73 10.17 -20.36
C GLY A 232 17.20 8.73 -20.19
N GLN A 233 17.82 8.48 -19.04
CA GLN A 233 18.31 7.17 -18.62
C GLN A 233 17.88 6.94 -17.17
N HIS A 234 17.66 5.68 -16.81
CA HIS A 234 17.35 5.26 -15.46
C HIS A 234 18.28 4.15 -14.99
N LYS A 235 18.31 3.88 -13.68
CA LYS A 235 19.15 2.83 -13.06
C LYS A 235 18.46 1.48 -12.86
N GLY A 236 17.22 1.35 -13.31
CA GLY A 236 16.47 0.09 -13.33
C GLY A 236 14.98 0.36 -13.38
N VAL A 237 14.28 -0.22 -14.36
CA VAL A 237 12.84 0.02 -14.57
C VAL A 237 12.00 -0.39 -13.35
N ILE A 238 12.47 -1.38 -12.60
CA ILE A 238 11.82 -1.92 -11.40
C ILE A 238 11.73 -0.93 -10.24
N TYR A 239 12.59 0.10 -10.20
CA TYR A 239 12.58 1.11 -9.12
C TYR A 239 11.53 2.21 -9.30
N TYR A 240 10.73 2.12 -10.36
CA TYR A 240 9.71 3.10 -10.69
C TYR A 240 8.31 2.51 -10.55
N THR A 241 7.37 3.39 -10.20
CA THR A 241 5.95 3.06 -10.04
C THR A 241 5.12 3.91 -11.00
N LEU A 242 4.02 3.36 -11.51
CA LEU A 242 3.12 4.12 -12.39
C LEU A 242 2.60 5.38 -11.69
N GLY A 243 2.60 6.49 -12.43
CA GLY A 243 2.25 7.82 -11.95
C GLY A 243 3.32 8.52 -11.09
N GLN A 244 4.51 7.91 -10.91
CA GLN A 244 5.64 8.52 -10.22
C GLN A 244 6.19 9.72 -11.00
N ARG A 245 6.47 10.82 -10.27
CA ARG A 245 7.08 12.05 -10.80
C ARG A 245 8.56 12.17 -10.44
N GLU A 246 8.88 11.86 -9.19
CA GLU A 246 10.21 12.11 -8.62
C GLU A 246 11.23 11.05 -9.07
N GLY A 247 12.51 11.43 -9.08
CA GLY A 247 13.61 10.51 -9.41
C GLY A 247 13.83 10.28 -10.90
N LEU A 248 13.03 10.88 -11.79
CA LEU A 248 13.19 10.72 -13.25
C LEU A 248 14.41 11.47 -13.83
N GLY A 249 14.88 12.53 -13.16
CA GLY A 249 16.07 13.27 -13.61
C GLY A 249 15.91 14.01 -14.95
N ILE A 250 14.67 14.23 -15.41
CA ILE A 250 14.38 14.86 -16.71
C ILE A 250 14.20 16.37 -16.49
N GLY A 251 15.19 17.16 -16.93
CA GLY A 251 15.15 18.63 -16.89
C GLY A 251 14.30 19.26 -18.01
N GLY A 252 14.04 20.56 -17.90
CA GLY A 252 13.28 21.33 -18.89
C GLY A 252 13.95 21.30 -20.28
N ARG A 253 13.23 20.79 -21.28
CA ARG A 253 13.70 20.68 -22.67
C ARG A 253 13.18 21.85 -23.52
N ALA A 254 14.02 22.34 -24.43
CA ALA A 254 13.62 23.36 -25.39
C ALA A 254 12.46 22.86 -26.26
N GLY A 255 11.36 23.64 -26.33
CA GLY A 255 10.20 23.32 -27.15
C GLY A 255 9.11 22.46 -26.48
N ARG A 256 9.24 22.11 -25.20
CA ARG A 256 8.18 21.43 -24.43
C ARG A 256 7.64 22.35 -23.33
N GLN A 257 6.32 22.34 -23.15
CA GLN A 257 5.67 23.05 -22.04
C GLN A 257 6.28 22.50 -20.74
N GLY A 258 6.72 23.37 -19.82
CA GLY A 258 7.51 23.01 -18.63
C GLY A 258 6.78 22.17 -17.57
N GLU A 259 5.83 21.33 -17.99
CA GLU A 259 5.07 20.42 -17.15
C GLU A 259 5.93 19.24 -16.68
N PRO A 260 5.66 18.74 -15.45
CA PRO A 260 6.39 17.60 -14.89
C PRO A 260 6.12 16.31 -15.68
N TRP A 261 7.12 15.42 -15.65
CA TRP A 261 7.08 14.09 -16.24
C TRP A 261 6.51 13.07 -15.25
N TYR A 262 5.77 12.09 -15.77
CA TYR A 262 5.18 10.98 -15.01
C TYR A 262 5.37 9.66 -15.72
N VAL A 263 5.64 8.60 -14.97
CA VAL A 263 5.70 7.22 -15.49
C VAL A 263 4.32 6.73 -15.89
N VAL A 264 4.18 6.20 -17.11
CA VAL A 264 2.92 5.59 -17.61
C VAL A 264 3.05 4.11 -17.92
N ASP A 265 4.25 3.61 -18.21
CA ASP A 265 4.46 2.20 -18.52
C ASP A 265 5.88 1.74 -18.15
N LYS A 266 6.01 0.43 -17.91
CA LYS A 266 7.25 -0.26 -17.55
C LYS A 266 7.43 -1.46 -18.45
N GLN A 267 8.26 -1.30 -19.48
CA GLN A 267 8.56 -2.37 -20.43
C GLN A 267 9.72 -3.20 -19.87
N ILE A 268 9.38 -4.20 -19.05
CA ILE A 268 10.37 -4.99 -18.30
C ILE A 268 11.31 -5.78 -19.22
N ALA A 269 10.80 -6.34 -20.31
CA ALA A 269 11.59 -7.13 -21.25
C ALA A 269 12.70 -6.28 -21.92
N ASP A 270 12.35 -5.06 -22.32
CA ASP A 270 13.25 -4.15 -23.03
C ASP A 270 14.04 -3.22 -22.08
N ASN A 271 13.73 -3.25 -20.78
CA ASN A 271 14.26 -2.33 -19.76
C ASN A 271 14.04 -0.85 -20.14
N VAL A 272 12.83 -0.53 -20.60
CA VAL A 272 12.42 0.82 -21.00
C VAL A 272 11.35 1.36 -20.04
N LEU A 273 11.55 2.59 -19.58
CA LEU A 273 10.58 3.34 -18.79
C LEU A 273 9.86 4.36 -19.67
N VAL A 274 8.54 4.24 -19.81
CA VAL A 274 7.76 5.18 -20.63
C VAL A 274 7.18 6.27 -19.74
N VAL A 275 7.32 7.52 -20.17
CA VAL A 275 6.87 8.70 -19.42
C VAL A 275 6.13 9.71 -20.30
N VAL A 276 5.25 10.49 -19.68
CA VAL A 276 4.46 11.56 -20.32
C VAL A 276 4.52 12.85 -19.52
N GLN A 277 4.21 13.99 -20.14
CA GLN A 277 4.03 15.26 -19.43
C GLN A 277 2.59 15.49 -19.03
N GLY A 278 2.41 16.20 -17.92
CA GLY A 278 1.11 16.65 -17.45
C GLY A 278 0.49 15.67 -16.46
N HIS A 279 -0.04 16.22 -15.36
CA HIS A 279 -0.64 15.41 -14.30
C HIS A 279 -1.88 14.64 -14.76
N GLU A 280 -2.61 15.26 -15.70
CA GLU A 280 -3.88 14.81 -16.29
C GLU A 280 -3.70 14.11 -17.64
N HIS A 281 -2.49 13.65 -17.98
CA HIS A 281 -2.25 13.00 -19.26
C HIS A 281 -3.13 11.74 -19.42
N PRO A 282 -3.85 11.54 -20.55
CA PRO A 282 -4.79 10.42 -20.70
C PRO A 282 -4.21 9.02 -20.45
N LEU A 283 -2.94 8.79 -20.81
CA LEU A 283 -2.24 7.52 -20.56
C LEU A 283 -2.00 7.21 -19.07
N LEU A 284 -2.19 8.17 -18.17
CA LEU A 284 -2.17 7.93 -16.73
C LEU A 284 -3.50 7.37 -16.22
N PHE A 285 -4.57 7.33 -17.01
CA PHE A 285 -5.89 6.96 -16.53
C PHE A 285 -6.38 5.63 -17.11
N SER A 286 -6.98 4.84 -16.23
CA SER A 286 -7.58 3.55 -16.53
C SER A 286 -9.02 3.53 -16.04
N ASN A 287 -9.95 3.02 -16.84
CA ASN A 287 -11.36 2.88 -16.42
C ASN A 287 -11.64 1.53 -15.75
N HIS A 288 -10.73 0.57 -15.87
CA HIS A 288 -10.90 -0.75 -15.24
C HIS A 288 -9.57 -1.36 -14.78
N ALA A 289 -9.68 -2.31 -13.85
CA ALA A 289 -8.61 -3.19 -13.40
C ALA A 289 -9.12 -4.61 -13.23
N THR A 290 -8.23 -5.58 -13.38
CA THR A 290 -8.46 -6.95 -12.95
C THR A 290 -7.53 -7.27 -11.80
N THR A 291 -7.98 -8.11 -10.87
CA THR A 291 -7.18 -8.55 -9.73
C THR A 291 -6.66 -9.96 -9.93
N THR A 292 -5.73 -10.38 -9.09
CA THR A 292 -5.53 -11.80 -8.79
C THR A 292 -6.71 -12.34 -7.96
N SER A 293 -6.62 -13.60 -7.52
CA SER A 293 -7.63 -14.22 -6.67
C SER A 293 -7.97 -13.33 -5.47
N MET A 294 -9.27 -13.10 -5.26
CA MET A 294 -9.77 -12.26 -4.17
C MET A 294 -9.61 -12.94 -2.82
N HIS A 295 -9.11 -12.19 -1.84
CA HIS A 295 -9.33 -12.51 -0.43
C HIS A 295 -10.62 -11.83 0.00
N TRP A 296 -11.64 -12.62 0.32
CA TRP A 296 -12.86 -12.15 0.96
C TRP A 296 -12.75 -12.34 2.46
N ILE A 297 -13.05 -11.28 3.22
CA ILE A 297 -13.01 -11.35 4.68
C ILE A 297 -14.10 -12.29 5.19
N GLY A 298 -15.33 -12.06 4.73
CA GLY A 298 -16.48 -12.94 4.95
C GLY A 298 -16.75 -13.81 3.72
N PRO A 299 -17.97 -14.38 3.61
CA PRO A 299 -18.41 -15.05 2.39
C PRO A 299 -18.29 -14.11 1.17
N SER A 300 -17.94 -14.69 0.02
CA SER A 300 -18.06 -13.97 -1.25
C SER A 300 -19.52 -13.54 -1.44
N PRO A 301 -19.77 -12.33 -1.99
CA PRO A 301 -21.10 -11.97 -2.47
C PRO A 301 -21.63 -13.02 -3.46
N ASP A 302 -22.92 -13.32 -3.39
CA ASP A 302 -23.57 -14.26 -4.32
C ASP A 302 -23.99 -13.59 -5.63
N ASP A 303 -24.31 -12.29 -5.58
CA ASP A 303 -24.84 -11.53 -6.69
C ASP A 303 -23.77 -10.67 -7.37
N PHE A 304 -23.53 -10.96 -8.65
CA PHE A 304 -22.73 -10.13 -9.56
C PHE A 304 -23.57 -9.73 -10.80
N PRO A 305 -23.39 -8.53 -11.36
CA PRO A 305 -22.40 -7.51 -10.98
C PRO A 305 -22.71 -6.82 -9.65
N LEU A 306 -21.67 -6.66 -8.82
CA LEU A 306 -21.75 -5.98 -7.53
C LEU A 306 -21.43 -4.48 -7.68
N ARG A 307 -22.33 -3.61 -7.23
CA ARG A 307 -22.05 -2.17 -7.11
C ARG A 307 -21.52 -1.85 -5.71
N CYS A 308 -20.30 -1.33 -5.65
CA CYS A 308 -19.63 -1.02 -4.40
C CYS A 308 -18.59 0.09 -4.61
N HIS A 309 -17.67 0.27 -3.65
CA HIS A 309 -16.53 1.18 -3.81
C HIS A 309 -15.22 0.41 -3.81
N ALA A 310 -14.28 0.82 -4.65
CA ALA A 310 -12.93 0.26 -4.70
C ALA A 310 -11.88 1.32 -4.37
N GLN A 311 -10.90 0.94 -3.55
CA GLN A 311 -9.71 1.73 -3.25
C GLN A 311 -8.49 1.01 -3.80
N ALA A 312 -7.75 1.66 -4.70
CA ALA A 312 -6.57 1.08 -5.36
C ALA A 312 -5.23 1.57 -4.78
N ARG A 313 -5.27 2.57 -3.90
CA ARG A 313 -4.09 3.18 -3.28
C ARG A 313 -4.41 3.67 -1.87
N HIS A 314 -3.45 3.54 -0.96
CA HIS A 314 -3.55 4.13 0.37
C HIS A 314 -3.72 5.66 0.27
N ARG A 315 -4.60 6.25 1.11
CA ARG A 315 -5.02 7.68 1.12
C ARG A 315 -5.84 8.16 -0.08
N GLN A 316 -6.12 7.29 -1.04
CA GLN A 316 -7.16 7.55 -2.03
C GLN A 316 -8.53 7.28 -1.39
N PRO A 317 -9.53 8.18 -1.53
CA PRO A 317 -10.89 7.84 -1.13
C PRO A 317 -11.43 6.70 -2.00
N PRO A 318 -12.17 5.72 -1.43
CA PRO A 318 -12.81 4.67 -2.22
C PRO A 318 -13.70 5.26 -3.33
N GLN A 319 -13.66 4.65 -4.51
CA GLN A 319 -14.29 5.15 -5.73
C GLN A 319 -15.46 4.25 -6.13
N PRO A 320 -16.62 4.81 -6.55
CA PRO A 320 -17.72 4.01 -7.06
C PRO A 320 -17.30 3.13 -8.24
N CYS A 321 -17.66 1.85 -8.18
CA CYS A 321 -17.33 0.87 -9.19
C CYS A 321 -18.39 -0.23 -9.30
N THR A 322 -18.36 -0.92 -10.44
CA THR A 322 -19.08 -2.17 -10.68
C THR A 322 -18.06 -3.31 -10.78
N VAL A 323 -18.33 -4.41 -10.07
CA VAL A 323 -17.45 -5.57 -9.97
C VAL A 323 -18.13 -6.77 -10.61
N GLU A 324 -17.40 -7.49 -11.46
CA GLU A 324 -17.80 -8.74 -12.09
C GLU A 324 -16.78 -9.83 -11.77
N LEU A 325 -17.21 -11.10 -11.79
CA LEU A 325 -16.28 -12.23 -11.66
C LEU A 325 -15.42 -12.36 -12.92
N ALA A 326 -14.14 -12.69 -12.72
CA ALA A 326 -13.21 -13.01 -13.80
C ALA A 326 -12.54 -14.37 -13.52
N ASP A 327 -11.88 -14.95 -14.52
CA ASP A 327 -11.26 -16.28 -14.43
C ASP A 327 -10.35 -16.47 -13.20
N ASN A 328 -9.62 -15.42 -12.79
CA ASN A 328 -8.71 -15.47 -11.65
C ASN A 328 -8.82 -14.25 -10.73
N GLY A 329 -10.04 -13.90 -10.30
CA GLY A 329 -10.29 -12.79 -9.40
C GLY A 329 -11.56 -12.04 -9.80
N ILE A 330 -11.46 -10.72 -9.85
CA ILE A 330 -12.55 -9.84 -10.25
C ILE A 330 -12.13 -8.86 -11.36
N HIS A 331 -13.10 -8.43 -12.14
CA HIS A 331 -13.00 -7.30 -13.04
C HIS A 331 -13.73 -6.11 -12.43
N VAL A 332 -13.03 -4.99 -12.24
CA VAL A 332 -13.57 -3.77 -11.62
C VAL A 332 -13.63 -2.68 -12.66
N THR A 333 -14.83 -2.18 -12.96
CA THR A 333 -15.06 -1.00 -13.80
C THR A 333 -15.42 0.19 -12.92
N TYR A 334 -14.63 1.25 -12.99
CA TYR A 334 -14.87 2.49 -12.24
C TYR A 334 -15.82 3.41 -13.01
N GLU A 335 -16.68 4.13 -12.29
CA GLU A 335 -17.57 5.12 -12.91
C GLU A 335 -16.81 6.33 -13.46
N THR A 336 -15.71 6.70 -12.77
CA THR A 336 -14.77 7.74 -13.21
C THR A 336 -13.40 7.11 -13.42
N PRO A 337 -12.65 7.46 -14.48
CA PRO A 337 -11.32 6.90 -14.68
C PRO A 337 -10.36 7.20 -13.54
N GLN A 338 -9.55 6.21 -13.21
CA GLN A 338 -8.64 6.24 -12.08
C GLN A 338 -7.20 6.47 -12.52
N ARG A 339 -6.55 7.40 -11.85
CA ARG A 339 -5.17 7.77 -12.15
C ARG A 339 -4.21 6.72 -11.60
N ALA A 340 -3.36 6.22 -12.49
CA ALA A 340 -2.24 5.34 -12.24
C ALA A 340 -2.65 4.10 -11.44
N LEU A 341 -3.64 3.35 -11.89
CA LEU A 341 -3.83 2.00 -11.36
C LEU A 341 -2.53 1.20 -11.59
N THR A 342 -2.00 0.55 -10.54
CA THR A 342 -0.66 -0.04 -10.59
C THR A 342 -0.70 -1.53 -10.26
N PRO A 343 -0.29 -2.41 -11.19
CA PRO A 343 -0.14 -3.83 -10.90
C PRO A 343 0.78 -4.11 -9.68
N GLY A 344 0.33 -5.02 -8.81
CA GLY A 344 0.96 -5.34 -7.53
C GLY A 344 0.45 -4.53 -6.33
N GLN A 345 -0.15 -3.35 -6.54
CA GLN A 345 -0.86 -2.65 -5.47
C GLN A 345 -2.18 -3.35 -5.16
N SER A 346 -2.68 -3.19 -3.94
CA SER A 346 -3.95 -3.79 -3.52
C SER A 346 -5.14 -2.98 -4.05
N LEU A 347 -6.14 -3.69 -4.56
CA LEU A 347 -7.49 -3.19 -4.78
C LEU A 347 -8.38 -3.74 -3.65
N VAL A 348 -8.96 -2.84 -2.86
CA VAL A 348 -9.79 -3.18 -1.70
C VAL A 348 -11.22 -2.72 -1.93
N LEU A 349 -12.18 -3.60 -1.68
CA LEU A 349 -13.60 -3.35 -1.88
C LEU A 349 -14.30 -2.99 -0.58
N TYR A 350 -15.22 -2.03 -0.67
CA TYR A 350 -16.00 -1.51 0.44
C TYR A 350 -17.49 -1.43 0.12
N GLN A 351 -18.31 -1.86 1.08
CA GLN A 351 -19.74 -1.60 1.10
C GLN A 351 -20.06 -0.69 2.28
N ALA A 352 -20.40 0.57 2.01
CA ALA A 352 -20.46 1.62 3.02
C ALA A 352 -19.15 1.66 3.85
N ASP A 353 -19.21 1.37 5.15
CA ASP A 353 -18.04 1.33 6.03
C ASP A 353 -17.47 -0.09 6.24
N VAL A 354 -18.01 -1.13 5.59
CA VAL A 354 -17.52 -2.51 5.69
C VAL A 354 -16.49 -2.78 4.60
N CYS A 355 -15.30 -3.24 4.99
CA CYS A 355 -14.29 -3.78 4.09
C CYS A 355 -14.69 -5.21 3.72
N LEU A 356 -14.95 -5.46 2.43
CA LEU A 356 -15.34 -6.78 1.94
C LEU A 356 -14.11 -7.69 1.76
N GLY A 357 -12.96 -7.10 1.50
CA GLY A 357 -11.72 -7.80 1.18
C GLY A 357 -10.98 -7.13 0.02
N GLY A 358 -10.00 -7.81 -0.54
CA GLY A 358 -9.18 -7.25 -1.61
C GLY A 358 -8.17 -8.23 -2.19
N ALA A 359 -7.48 -7.77 -3.24
CA ALA A 359 -6.42 -8.51 -3.88
C ALA A 359 -5.45 -7.58 -4.63
N PRO A 360 -4.21 -8.05 -4.90
CA PRO A 360 -3.33 -7.38 -5.83
C PRO A 360 -3.96 -7.15 -7.21
N ILE A 361 -3.76 -5.95 -7.76
CA ILE A 361 -4.08 -5.62 -9.14
C ILE A 361 -3.17 -6.46 -10.05
N ALA A 362 -3.77 -7.25 -10.93
CA ALA A 362 -3.04 -8.07 -11.91
C ALA A 362 -2.76 -7.27 -13.19
N SER A 363 -3.77 -6.59 -13.71
CA SER A 363 -3.64 -5.72 -14.88
C SER A 363 -4.66 -4.58 -14.87
N THR A 364 -4.44 -3.61 -15.75
CA THR A 364 -5.27 -2.40 -15.88
C THR A 364 -5.49 -2.12 -17.35
N GLY A 365 -6.69 -1.68 -17.73
CA GLY A 365 -6.91 -1.20 -19.10
C GLY A 365 -6.92 0.31 -19.17
N ALA A 366 -5.98 0.85 -19.95
CA ALA A 366 -5.96 2.27 -20.26
C ALA A 366 -7.20 2.66 -21.07
N ILE A 367 -7.70 3.88 -20.87
CA ILE A 367 -8.78 4.47 -21.69
C ILE A 367 -8.36 4.51 -23.18
N THR A 368 -7.06 4.62 -23.44
CA THR A 368 -6.48 4.60 -24.78
C THR A 368 -5.31 3.60 -24.80
N PRO A 369 -5.37 2.54 -25.63
CA PRO A 369 -4.22 1.69 -25.89
C PRO A 369 -3.04 2.51 -26.41
N LEU A 370 -1.83 2.27 -25.90
CA LEU A 370 -0.57 2.85 -26.42
C LEU A 370 -0.42 2.63 -27.94
N SER A 371 -1.02 1.57 -28.49
CA SER A 371 -1.03 1.27 -29.93
C SER A 371 -1.89 2.23 -30.76
N LEU A 372 -2.96 2.83 -30.20
CA LEU A 372 -3.83 3.75 -30.96
C LEU A 372 -3.21 5.13 -31.14
N THR A 373 -2.32 5.57 -30.24
CA THR A 373 -1.52 6.80 -30.40
C THR A 373 -0.55 6.73 -31.58
N LEU A 374 -0.11 5.53 -31.98
CA LEU A 374 0.76 5.34 -33.15
C LEU A 374 -0.02 5.44 -34.48
N SER A 375 -1.32 5.08 -34.50
CA SER A 375 -2.13 5.01 -35.73
C SER A 375 -2.70 6.34 -36.22
N GLN A 376 -2.69 7.40 -35.40
CA GLN A 376 -3.29 8.69 -35.78
C GLN A 376 -2.37 9.58 -36.63
N ARG A 377 -1.08 9.22 -36.84
CA ARG A 377 -0.16 9.97 -37.72
C ARG A 377 -0.07 9.46 -39.16
N GLU A 378 -0.47 8.23 -39.45
CA GLU A 378 -0.42 7.71 -40.83
C GLU A 378 -1.51 8.30 -41.76
N ARG A 379 -2.46 9.06 -41.22
CA ARG A 379 -3.57 9.66 -42.00
C ARG A 379 -3.48 11.19 -42.19
N GLY A 380 -2.34 11.80 -41.87
CA GLY A 380 -2.18 13.26 -41.95
C GLY A 380 -0.91 13.73 -42.66
N SER A 381 -0.78 13.48 -43.96
CA SER A 381 0.19 14.19 -44.80
C SER A 381 -0.40 14.50 -46.19
N PRO A 382 -0.63 15.77 -46.55
CA PRO A 382 -0.98 16.13 -47.91
C PRO A 382 0.30 16.09 -48.76
N ARG A 383 0.34 15.19 -49.74
CA ARG A 383 1.39 15.11 -50.77
C ARG A 383 1.51 16.46 -51.49
N SER A 384 2.60 17.18 -51.24
CA SER A 384 3.04 18.28 -52.09
C SER A 384 3.56 17.72 -53.42
N GLN A 385 2.81 17.91 -54.50
CA GLN A 385 3.33 17.69 -55.85
C GLN A 385 4.33 18.80 -56.20
N ASN A 386 5.61 18.43 -56.28
CA ASN A 386 6.63 19.25 -56.90
C ASN A 386 6.39 19.29 -58.42
N VAL A 387 6.05 20.47 -58.94
CA VAL A 387 6.10 20.78 -60.37
C VAL A 387 7.49 21.31 -60.69
N THR A 388 8.34 20.47 -61.26
CA THR A 388 9.65 20.82 -61.80
C THR A 388 9.47 21.59 -63.11
N LYS A 389 9.90 22.85 -63.14
CA LYS A 389 10.19 23.60 -64.38
C LYS A 389 11.58 23.19 -64.86
N HIS A 390 11.72 22.73 -66.11
CA HIS A 390 12.88 23.05 -66.96
C HIS A 390 12.60 22.79 -68.46
N SER A 391 12.46 23.92 -69.16
CA SER A 391 12.95 24.31 -70.51
C SER A 391 13.62 23.28 -71.46
N GLN A 392 13.09 23.22 -72.69
CA GLN A 392 13.81 23.16 -74.00
C GLN A 392 12.96 24.01 -74.98
N ILE A 393 13.41 25.13 -75.56
CA ILE A 393 14.22 25.29 -76.81
C ILE A 393 13.68 24.32 -77.90
N GLY A 394 13.20 24.68 -79.08
CA GLY A 394 13.11 25.91 -79.88
C GLY A 394 12.77 25.49 -81.33
N ASP A 395 12.45 26.46 -82.17
CA ASP A 395 12.45 26.45 -83.66
C ASP A 395 11.20 26.07 -84.46
N ASN A 396 10.75 27.10 -85.19
CA ASN A 396 9.93 27.22 -86.42
C ASN A 396 8.43 26.85 -86.41
#